data_AF-A0A7C8QFH4-F1
#
_entry.id   AF-A0A7C8QFH4-F1
#
_cell.length_a   1.000
_cell.length_b   1.000
_cell.length_c   1.000
_cell.angle_alpha   90.00
_cell.angle_beta   90.00
_cell.angle_gamma   90.00
#
_symmetry.space_group_name_H-M   'P 1'
#
loop_
_entity.id
_entity.type
_entity.pdbx_description
1 polymer ?
#
loop_
_entity_poly.entity_id
_entity_poly.type
_entity_poly.pdbx_seq_one_letter_code
_entity_poly.pdbx_strand_id
1 'polypeptide(L)'
;MRQADGEKRHFIEGMRGMGYTTHGSEWVPEGQIYHDALRVREQLEESRRHSLGTCKHTQQTWASSEEAGAFDDDRILPEDDSSKELLASNDAFHWAAQIHLFRRVFNYKRDHLCIRDAIKRIIEAMQVIPEKSNVGNAVLFPLFTAGCESTTAEDREYILQRLLGIENSGMNQFQRARILMQKVWETGSSWESLINGEFIG
;
A
#
# COMPACT_ATOMS: atom_id res chain seq x y z
N MET A 1 28.01 -14.72 -10.30
CA MET A 1 27.21 -15.91 -9.96
C MET A 1 27.38 -16.36 -8.50
N ARG A 2 28.58 -16.64 -7.99
CA ARG A 2 28.76 -17.18 -6.61
C ARG A 2 28.35 -16.24 -5.45
N GLN A 3 28.39 -14.93 -5.65
CA GLN A 3 28.02 -13.94 -4.63
C GLN A 3 26.49 -13.77 -4.51
N ALA A 4 25.77 -13.83 -5.64
CA ALA A 4 24.31 -13.77 -5.70
C ALA A 4 23.65 -14.97 -4.98
N ASP A 5 24.27 -16.15 -5.05
CA ASP A 5 23.79 -17.34 -4.34
C ASP A 5 23.94 -17.23 -2.81
N GLY A 6 24.95 -16.49 -2.33
CA GLY A 6 25.19 -16.27 -0.90
C GLY A 6 24.20 -15.28 -0.29
N GLU A 7 23.94 -14.17 -0.99
CA GLU A 7 22.97 -13.16 -0.57
C GLU A 7 21.53 -13.70 -0.60
N LYS A 8 21.20 -14.53 -1.61
CA LYS A 8 19.94 -15.29 -1.70
C LYS A 8 19.74 -16.20 -0.49
N ARG A 9 20.78 -16.91 -0.05
CA ARG A 9 20.71 -17.78 1.14
C ARG A 9 20.50 -16.98 2.42
N HIS A 10 21.25 -15.89 2.61
CA HIS A 10 21.10 -15.02 3.78
C HIS A 10 19.71 -14.40 3.88
N PHE A 11 19.11 -14.02 2.75
CA PHE A 11 17.74 -13.52 2.73
C PHE A 11 16.70 -14.60 2.98
N ILE A 12 16.81 -15.77 2.35
CA ILE A 12 15.91 -16.91 2.62
C ILE A 12 16.02 -17.32 4.09
N GLU A 13 17.22 -17.29 4.67
CA GLU A 13 17.47 -17.53 6.09
C GLU A 13 16.93 -16.41 6.97
N GLY A 14 17.08 -15.14 6.58
CA GLY A 14 16.51 -14.00 7.29
C GLY A 14 14.98 -14.03 7.29
N MET A 15 14.38 -14.38 6.15
CA MET A 15 12.95 -14.59 6.03
C MET A 15 12.47 -15.80 6.83
N ARG A 16 13.23 -16.91 6.82
CA ARG A 16 12.95 -18.07 7.68
C ARG A 16 13.08 -17.71 9.17
N GLY A 17 14.04 -16.87 9.53
CA GLY A 17 14.22 -16.32 10.88
C GLY A 17 13.08 -15.40 11.31
N MET A 18 12.39 -14.76 10.35
CA MET A 18 11.15 -14.00 10.55
C MET A 18 9.88 -14.87 10.41
N GLY A 19 10.01 -16.19 10.23
CA GLY A 19 8.91 -17.16 10.17
C GLY A 19 8.26 -17.35 8.80
N TYR A 20 8.88 -16.86 7.72
CA TYR A 20 8.34 -16.88 6.36
C TYR A 20 8.84 -18.10 5.55
N THR A 21 7.98 -18.70 4.71
CA THR A 21 8.32 -19.87 3.87
C THR A 21 8.01 -19.63 2.40
N THR A 22 8.99 -19.89 1.54
CA THR A 22 8.88 -19.77 0.07
C THR A 22 8.31 -21.05 -0.54
N HIS A 23 7.05 -21.38 -0.26
CA HIS A 23 6.41 -22.51 -0.93
C HIS A 23 5.27 -22.03 -1.82
N GLY A 24 5.49 -21.88 -3.13
CA GLY A 24 4.44 -21.65 -4.13
C GLY A 24 4.96 -21.21 -5.49
N SER A 25 4.78 -22.08 -6.48
CA SER A 25 5.10 -21.93 -7.93
C SER A 25 6.58 -21.88 -8.35
N GLU A 26 6.83 -22.48 -9.51
CA GLU A 26 8.12 -22.77 -10.15
C GLU A 26 8.99 -21.53 -10.45
N TRP A 27 8.38 -20.35 -10.51
CA TRP A 27 9.09 -19.10 -10.65
C TRP A 27 9.72 -18.65 -9.32
N VAL A 28 11.04 -18.48 -9.34
CA VAL A 28 11.83 -17.84 -8.30
C VAL A 28 12.64 -16.74 -8.98
N PRO A 29 12.59 -15.47 -8.54
CA PRO A 29 13.43 -14.44 -9.12
C PRO A 29 14.91 -14.77 -8.86
N GLU A 30 15.73 -14.73 -9.90
CA GLU A 30 17.16 -15.03 -9.83
C GLU A 30 18.02 -13.92 -10.44
N GLY A 31 19.30 -13.91 -10.05
CA GLY A 31 20.30 -12.98 -10.59
C GLY A 31 19.89 -11.52 -10.40
N GLN A 32 19.95 -10.75 -11.49
CA GLN A 32 19.73 -9.30 -11.45
C GLN A 32 18.30 -8.92 -11.01
N ILE A 33 17.29 -9.68 -11.45
CA ILE A 33 15.89 -9.43 -11.11
C ILE A 33 15.67 -9.46 -9.59
N TYR A 34 16.31 -10.43 -8.93
CA TYR A 34 16.24 -10.54 -7.47
C TYR A 34 16.88 -9.34 -6.76
N HIS A 35 18.08 -8.92 -7.18
CA HIS A 35 18.75 -7.76 -6.60
C HIS A 35 17.98 -6.45 -6.85
N ASP A 36 17.42 -6.29 -8.05
CA ASP A 36 16.62 -5.11 -8.38
C ASP A 36 15.32 -5.08 -7.55
N ALA A 37 14.67 -6.23 -7.37
CA ALA A 37 13.49 -6.35 -6.50
C ALA A 37 13.80 -5.97 -5.05
N LEU A 38 14.94 -6.42 -4.51
CA LEU A 38 15.38 -6.03 -3.16
C LEU A 38 15.66 -4.53 -3.06
N ARG A 39 16.32 -3.94 -4.07
CA ARG A 39 16.58 -2.50 -4.12
C ARG A 39 15.27 -1.70 -4.12
N VAL A 40 14.30 -2.10 -4.94
CA VAL A 40 12.98 -1.46 -4.97
C VAL A 40 12.31 -1.54 -3.60
N ARG A 41 12.39 -2.70 -2.93
CA ARG A 41 11.83 -2.85 -1.57
C ARG A 41 12.49 -1.90 -0.58
N GLU A 42 13.82 -1.85 -0.57
CA GLU A 42 14.57 -0.97 0.33
C GLU A 42 14.22 0.50 0.08
N GLN A 43 14.11 0.91 -1.18
CA GLN A 43 13.67 2.26 -1.57
C GLN A 43 12.23 2.56 -1.11
N LEU A 44 11.31 1.61 -1.21
CA LEU A 44 9.95 1.77 -0.69
C LEU A 44 9.94 1.93 0.84
N GLU A 45 10.74 1.14 1.57
CA GLU A 45 10.85 1.23 3.03
C GLU A 45 11.53 2.53 3.48
N GLU A 46 12.54 2.98 2.74
CA GLU A 46 13.23 4.24 2.98
C GLU A 46 12.30 5.44 2.72
N SER A 47 11.65 5.47 1.55
CA SER A 47 10.70 6.52 1.17
C SER A 47 9.57 6.65 2.20
N ARG A 48 8.97 5.52 2.62
CA ARG A 48 7.92 5.51 3.64
C ARG A 48 8.39 6.18 4.94
N ARG A 49 9.59 5.85 5.42
CA ARG A 49 10.18 6.42 6.66
C ARG A 49 10.51 7.91 6.56
N HIS A 50 10.84 8.39 5.36
CA HIS A 50 11.24 9.79 5.13
C HIS A 50 10.10 10.70 4.67
N SER A 51 8.85 10.23 4.69
CA SER A 51 7.66 11.02 4.32
C SER A 51 7.40 12.23 5.23
N LEU A 52 8.10 12.32 6.37
CA LEU A 52 8.08 13.44 7.31
C LEU A 52 9.03 14.56 6.82
N GLY A 53 8.77 15.10 5.63
CA GLY A 53 9.48 16.27 5.11
C GLY A 53 8.60 17.51 5.19
N THR A 54 8.98 18.50 5.99
CA THR A 54 8.43 19.86 5.90
C THR A 54 8.84 20.45 4.56
N CYS A 55 7.99 20.29 3.54
CA CYS A 55 8.16 20.99 2.28
C CYS A 55 8.07 22.50 2.53
N LYS A 56 9.10 23.25 2.13
CA LYS A 56 9.19 24.73 2.27
C LYS A 56 8.07 25.51 1.57
N HIS A 57 7.19 24.82 0.84
CA HIS A 57 6.12 25.40 0.03
C HIS A 57 4.82 25.63 0.82
N THR A 58 4.62 25.01 1.98
CA THR A 58 3.38 25.19 2.78
C THR A 58 3.34 26.55 3.51
N GLN A 59 4.46 27.28 3.58
CA GLN A 59 4.50 28.60 4.24
C GLN A 59 3.92 29.76 3.41
N GLN A 60 3.50 29.54 2.15
CA GLN A 60 3.12 30.64 1.26
C GLN A 60 1.62 31.00 1.22
N THR A 61 0.72 30.23 1.85
CA THR A 61 -0.73 30.43 1.67
C THR A 61 -1.51 31.06 2.84
N TRP A 62 -0.87 31.60 3.89
CA TRP A 62 -1.60 32.40 4.90
C TRP A 62 -0.86 33.64 5.43
N ALA A 63 0.03 34.24 4.65
CA ALA A 63 0.69 35.50 5.03
C ALA A 63 0.08 36.74 4.34
N SER A 64 -1.23 36.73 4.09
CA SER A 64 -1.99 37.93 3.68
C SER A 64 -3.00 38.31 4.76
N SER A 65 -2.51 38.54 5.96
CA SER A 65 -3.16 39.40 6.95
C SER A 65 -2.05 39.99 7.80
N GLU A 66 -1.82 41.28 7.57
CA GLU A 66 -0.87 42.14 8.26
C GLU A 66 -1.12 42.08 9.76
N GLU A 67 -0.27 41.42 10.57
CA GLU A 67 0.12 41.79 11.93
C GLU A 67 1.34 40.94 12.34
N ALA A 68 2.54 41.51 12.21
CA ALA A 68 3.80 40.88 12.60
C ALA A 68 3.97 40.87 14.12
N GLY A 69 3.44 39.84 14.78
CA GLY A 69 3.86 39.42 16.12
C GLY A 69 4.98 38.38 16.02
N ALA A 70 6.04 38.55 16.82
CA ALA A 70 7.22 37.70 16.84
C ALA A 70 6.87 36.19 16.81
N PHE A 71 7.44 35.47 15.84
CA PHE A 71 7.27 34.02 15.71
C PHE A 71 8.15 33.31 16.74
N ASP A 72 7.51 32.78 17.76
CA ASP A 72 8.06 31.80 18.69
C ASP A 72 8.26 30.47 17.95
N ASP A 73 9.51 30.01 17.86
CA ASP A 73 9.98 28.84 17.09
C ASP A 73 9.47 27.49 17.65
N ASP A 74 8.78 27.52 18.80
CA ASP A 74 8.30 26.35 19.54
C ASP A 74 6.80 26.06 19.35
N ARG A 75 6.15 26.71 18.36
CA ARG A 75 4.75 26.41 18.02
C ARG A 75 4.66 25.11 17.23
N ILE A 76 4.37 24.02 17.95
CA ILE A 76 3.75 22.81 17.39
C ILE A 76 2.51 23.28 16.61
N LEU A 77 2.63 23.35 15.28
CA LEU A 77 1.48 23.58 14.42
C LEU A 77 0.47 22.47 14.72
N PRO A 78 -0.85 22.77 14.82
CA PRO A 78 -1.85 21.73 14.93
C PRO A 78 -1.59 20.72 13.82
N GLU A 79 -1.41 19.44 14.16
CA GLU A 79 -1.35 18.40 13.16
C GLU A 79 -2.69 18.42 12.41
N ASP A 80 -2.76 19.13 11.28
CA ASP A 80 -3.95 19.22 10.45
C ASP A 80 -4.38 17.80 10.08
N ASP A 81 -5.65 17.46 10.32
CA ASP A 81 -6.22 16.16 9.97
C ASP A 81 -5.93 15.81 8.51
N SER A 82 -5.90 16.81 7.62
CA SER A 82 -5.52 16.66 6.21
C SER A 82 -4.09 16.11 6.01
N SER A 83 -3.14 16.50 6.88
CA SER A 83 -1.76 16.00 6.83
C SER A 83 -1.68 14.54 7.28
N LYS A 84 -2.48 14.15 8.29
CA LYS A 84 -2.56 12.75 8.74
C LYS A 84 -3.18 11.86 7.67
N GLU A 85 -4.24 12.32 7.03
CA GLU A 85 -4.89 11.62 5.92
C GLU A 85 -3.93 11.39 4.74
N LEU A 86 -3.14 12.42 4.38
CA LEU A 86 -2.16 12.32 3.30
C LEU A 86 -1.04 11.34 3.64
N LEU A 87 -0.50 11.39 4.87
CA LEU A 87 0.52 10.45 5.34
C LEU A 87 -0.01 9.02 5.36
N ALA A 88 -1.23 8.80 5.87
CA ALA A 88 -1.86 7.49 5.87
C ALA A 88 -2.10 6.97 4.44
N SER A 89 -2.53 7.84 3.52
CA SER A 89 -2.68 7.47 2.11
C SER A 89 -1.34 7.02 1.52
N ASN A 90 -0.29 7.81 1.74
CA ASN A 90 1.06 7.49 1.29
C ASN A 90 1.57 6.16 1.88
N ASP A 91 1.34 5.90 3.17
CA ASP A 91 1.70 4.63 3.80
C ASP A 91 0.98 3.45 3.13
N ALA A 92 -0.32 3.60 2.86
CA ALA A 92 -1.10 2.57 2.17
C ALA A 92 -0.56 2.28 0.76
N PHE A 93 -0.12 3.30 0.02
CA PHE A 93 0.53 3.12 -1.29
C PHE A 93 1.83 2.31 -1.20
N HIS A 94 2.68 2.62 -0.22
CA HIS A 94 3.93 1.87 -0.02
C HIS A 94 3.66 0.40 0.29
N TRP A 95 2.67 0.10 1.12
CA TRP A 95 2.29 -1.28 1.42
C TRP A 95 1.65 -1.99 0.22
N ALA A 96 0.83 -1.29 -0.57
CA ALA A 96 0.27 -1.85 -1.80
C ALA A 96 1.37 -2.20 -2.81
N ALA A 97 2.38 -1.33 -2.96
CA ALA A 97 3.54 -1.59 -3.81
C ALA A 97 4.32 -2.83 -3.32
N GLN A 98 4.49 -3.00 -2.01
CA GLN A 98 5.12 -4.20 -1.45
C GLN A 98 4.30 -5.47 -1.72
N ILE A 99 2.96 -5.43 -1.64
CA ILE A 99 2.11 -6.57 -2.01
C ILE A 99 2.37 -7.00 -3.46
N HIS A 100 2.45 -6.06 -4.40
CA HIS A 100 2.78 -6.37 -5.79
C HIS A 100 4.18 -6.98 -5.93
N LEU A 101 5.17 -6.44 -5.22
CA LEU A 101 6.52 -7.00 -5.22
C LEU A 101 6.52 -8.46 -4.69
N PHE A 102 5.80 -8.72 -3.60
CA PHE A 102 5.66 -10.05 -3.01
C PHE A 102 4.91 -11.03 -3.93
N ARG A 103 3.78 -10.63 -4.49
CA ARG A 103 2.92 -11.51 -5.32
C ARG A 103 3.50 -11.76 -6.70
N ARG A 104 4.11 -10.74 -7.31
CA ARG A 104 4.42 -10.72 -8.75
C ARG A 104 5.88 -10.95 -9.05
N VAL A 105 6.78 -10.51 -8.17
CA VAL A 105 8.21 -10.70 -8.37
C VAL A 105 8.71 -11.87 -7.54
N PHE A 106 8.46 -11.85 -6.23
CA PHE A 106 8.88 -12.93 -5.32
C PHE A 106 7.94 -14.14 -5.31
N ASN A 107 6.79 -14.04 -5.97
CA ASN A 107 5.86 -15.14 -6.18
C ASN A 107 5.31 -15.76 -4.88
N TYR A 108 5.19 -14.98 -3.82
CA TYR A 108 4.63 -15.47 -2.58
C TYR A 108 3.15 -15.79 -2.76
N LYS A 109 2.69 -16.88 -2.15
CA LYS A 109 1.26 -17.20 -2.10
C LYS A 109 0.49 -16.13 -1.33
N ARG A 110 -0.80 -15.96 -1.64
CA ARG A 110 -1.68 -14.99 -0.97
C ARG A 110 -1.72 -15.13 0.55
N ASP A 111 -1.61 -16.37 1.02
CA ASP A 111 -1.66 -16.71 2.43
C ASP A 111 -0.31 -16.52 3.13
N HIS A 112 0.73 -16.06 2.42
CA HIS A 112 2.03 -15.75 3.00
C HIS A 112 1.95 -14.58 3.98
N LEU A 113 2.66 -14.69 5.11
CA LEU A 113 2.55 -13.74 6.22
C LEU A 113 2.94 -12.30 5.83
N CYS A 114 3.95 -12.08 4.97
CA CYS A 114 4.29 -10.72 4.50
C CYS A 114 3.11 -10.03 3.80
N ILE A 115 2.29 -10.80 3.09
CA ILE A 115 1.12 -10.27 2.38
C ILE A 115 0.02 -9.94 3.39
N ARG A 116 -0.24 -10.85 4.33
CA ARG A 116 -1.19 -10.61 5.43
C ARG A 116 -0.81 -9.39 6.25
N ASP A 117 0.48 -9.21 6.57
CA ASP A 117 0.96 -8.05 7.30
C ASP A 117 0.77 -6.76 6.50
N ALA A 118 1.16 -6.74 5.22
CA ALA A 118 0.94 -5.58 4.36
C ALA A 118 -0.55 -5.22 4.21
N ILE A 119 -1.44 -6.20 4.11
CA ILE A 119 -2.89 -5.98 4.08
C ILE A 119 -3.36 -5.31 5.38
N LYS A 120 -2.93 -5.82 6.54
CA LYS A 120 -3.28 -5.23 7.85
C LYS A 120 -2.80 -3.79 7.94
N ARG A 121 -1.59 -3.50 7.46
CA ARG A 121 -1.03 -2.14 7.45
C ARG A 121 -1.81 -1.19 6.56
N ILE A 122 -2.32 -1.66 5.43
CA ILE A 122 -3.24 -0.89 4.59
C ILE A 122 -4.54 -0.62 5.35
N ILE A 123 -5.13 -1.63 5.99
CA ILE A 123 -6.35 -1.47 6.80
C ILE A 123 -6.15 -0.45 7.92
N GLU A 124 -5.04 -0.54 8.67
CA GLU A 124 -4.67 0.42 9.72
C GLU A 124 -4.59 1.85 9.15
N ALA A 125 -3.95 2.04 8.00
CA ALA A 125 -3.90 3.34 7.33
C ALA A 125 -5.29 3.84 6.89
N MET A 126 -6.17 2.96 6.42
CA MET A 126 -7.53 3.32 6.02
C MET A 126 -8.41 3.76 7.19
N GLN A 127 -8.13 3.29 8.41
CA GLN A 127 -8.86 3.71 9.61
C GLN A 127 -8.56 5.17 10.00
N VAL A 128 -7.40 5.70 9.61
CA VAL A 128 -7.03 7.11 9.83
C VAL A 128 -7.77 8.04 8.87
N ILE A 129 -8.10 7.55 7.67
CA ILE A 129 -8.72 8.35 6.63
C ILE A 129 -10.24 8.33 6.83
N PRO A 130 -10.96 9.46 6.86
CA PRO A 130 -12.42 9.47 6.83
C PRO A 130 -12.99 9.03 5.48
N GLU A 131 -14.17 8.40 5.45
CA GLU A 131 -14.82 7.98 4.20
C GLU A 131 -15.16 9.16 3.27
N LYS A 132 -15.40 10.34 3.85
CA LYS A 132 -15.70 11.58 3.14
C LYS A 132 -14.47 12.48 2.98
N SER A 133 -13.27 11.93 3.12
CA SER A 133 -12.02 12.67 2.92
C SER A 133 -11.86 13.12 1.47
N ASN A 134 -11.27 14.29 1.27
CA ASN A 134 -10.87 14.79 -0.05
C ASN A 134 -9.75 13.95 -0.70
N VAL A 135 -9.10 13.06 0.06
CA VAL A 135 -8.08 12.10 -0.42
C VAL A 135 -8.74 10.82 -0.97
N GLY A 136 -10.08 10.73 -0.97
CA GLY A 136 -10.85 9.52 -1.26
C GLY A 136 -10.48 8.78 -2.55
N ASN A 137 -10.12 9.47 -3.63
CA ASN A 137 -9.67 8.79 -4.87
C ASN A 137 -8.30 8.12 -4.73
N ALA A 138 -7.40 8.69 -3.94
CA ALA A 138 -6.05 8.17 -3.80
C ALA A 138 -6.05 6.78 -3.13
N VAL A 139 -7.06 6.44 -2.33
CA VAL A 139 -7.09 5.16 -1.61
C VAL A 139 -7.63 3.98 -2.42
N LEU A 140 -8.13 4.21 -3.64
CA LEU A 140 -8.69 3.15 -4.49
C LEU A 140 -7.68 2.04 -4.75
N PHE A 141 -6.48 2.40 -5.20
CA PHE A 141 -5.45 1.43 -5.56
C PHE A 141 -4.98 0.58 -4.35
N PRO A 142 -4.66 1.17 -3.18
CA PRO A 142 -4.36 0.39 -1.99
C PRO A 142 -5.49 -0.53 -1.53
N LEU A 143 -6.73 -0.05 -1.49
CA LEU A 143 -7.89 -0.85 -1.09
C LEU A 143 -8.13 -2.02 -2.05
N PHE A 144 -8.08 -1.76 -3.36
CA PHE A 144 -8.25 -2.80 -4.37
C PHE A 144 -7.14 -3.85 -4.29
N THR A 145 -5.88 -3.42 -4.14
CA THR A 145 -4.73 -4.32 -4.02
C THR A 145 -4.84 -5.20 -2.77
N ALA A 146 -5.12 -4.60 -1.61
CA ALA A 146 -5.33 -5.33 -0.38
C ALA A 146 -6.49 -6.32 -0.51
N GLY A 147 -7.62 -5.84 -1.04
CA GLY A 147 -8.82 -6.63 -1.21
C GLY A 147 -8.61 -7.87 -2.08
N CYS A 148 -7.94 -7.72 -3.23
CA CYS A 148 -7.65 -8.86 -4.13
C CYS A 148 -6.80 -9.95 -3.46
N GLU A 149 -5.91 -9.58 -2.54
CA GLU A 149 -4.99 -10.51 -1.90
C GLU A 149 -5.48 -10.98 -0.52
N SER A 150 -6.56 -10.40 0.03
CA SER A 150 -7.19 -10.82 1.29
C SER A 150 -7.76 -12.23 1.23
N THR A 151 -7.34 -13.07 2.19
CA THR A 151 -7.80 -14.45 2.34
C THR A 151 -8.75 -14.66 3.53
N THR A 152 -8.74 -13.76 4.53
CA THR A 152 -9.60 -13.88 5.71
C THR A 152 -10.95 -13.20 5.48
N ALA A 153 -12.00 -13.71 6.13
CA ALA A 153 -13.32 -13.09 6.04
C ALA A 153 -13.35 -11.68 6.65
N GLU A 154 -12.60 -11.47 7.73
CA GLU A 154 -12.50 -10.18 8.43
C GLU A 154 -11.88 -9.09 7.53
N ASP A 155 -10.73 -9.37 6.91
CA ASP A 155 -10.07 -8.41 6.02
C ASP A 155 -10.95 -8.08 4.81
N ARG A 156 -11.61 -9.10 4.24
CA ARG A 156 -12.51 -8.94 3.09
C ARG A 156 -13.73 -8.08 3.44
N GLU A 157 -14.34 -8.33 4.60
CA GLU A 157 -15.50 -7.59 5.05
C GLU A 157 -15.15 -6.11 5.25
N TYR A 158 -14.06 -5.82 5.96
CA TYR A 158 -13.63 -4.43 6.17
C TYR A 158 -13.41 -3.69 4.85
N ILE A 159 -12.66 -4.30 3.92
CA ILE A 159 -12.33 -3.67 2.63
C ILE A 159 -13.59 -3.50 1.77
N LEU A 160 -14.51 -4.47 1.79
CA LEU A 160 -15.77 -4.39 1.06
C LEU A 160 -16.63 -3.23 1.58
N GLN A 161 -16.83 -3.13 2.90
CA GLN A 161 -17.59 -2.04 3.50
C GLN A 161 -16.97 -0.68 3.15
N ARG A 162 -15.63 -0.62 3.18
CA ARG A 162 -14.92 0.61 2.85
C ARG A 162 -15.10 1.04 1.40
N LEU A 163 -15.03 0.11 0.45
CA LEU A 163 -15.28 0.39 -0.96
C LEU A 163 -16.74 0.81 -1.20
N LEU A 164 -17.71 0.18 -0.53
CA LEU A 164 -19.13 0.53 -0.63
C LEU A 164 -19.42 1.92 -0.06
N GLY A 165 -18.82 2.27 1.08
CA GLY A 165 -18.94 3.60 1.69
C GLY A 165 -18.50 4.72 0.73
N ILE A 166 -17.40 4.50 0.01
CA ILE A 166 -16.88 5.46 -0.97
C ILE A 166 -17.70 5.42 -2.28
N GLU A 167 -18.10 4.25 -2.77
CA GLU A 167 -18.94 4.11 -3.99
C GLU A 167 -20.23 4.92 -3.89
N ASN A 168 -20.87 4.91 -2.72
CA ASN A 168 -22.10 5.66 -2.44
C ASN A 168 -21.95 7.19 -2.57
N SER A 169 -20.71 7.71 -2.69
CA SER A 169 -20.43 9.12 -2.99
C SER A 169 -20.50 9.47 -4.49
N GLY A 170 -20.72 8.48 -5.37
CA GLY A 170 -20.91 8.68 -6.82
C GLY A 170 -19.69 8.33 -7.69
N MET A 171 -18.69 7.62 -7.16
CA MET A 171 -17.45 7.29 -7.87
C MET A 171 -17.51 5.91 -8.54
N ASN A 172 -17.84 5.86 -9.83
CA ASN A 172 -17.99 4.61 -10.60
C ASN A 172 -16.74 3.71 -10.63
N GLN A 173 -15.53 4.26 -10.42
CA GLN A 173 -14.30 3.46 -10.40
C GLN A 173 -14.24 2.52 -9.19
N PHE A 174 -14.79 2.94 -8.04
CA PHE A 174 -14.88 2.09 -6.84
C PHE A 174 -15.81 0.91 -7.05
N GLN A 175 -16.93 1.12 -7.75
CA GLN A 175 -17.85 0.06 -8.14
C GLN A 175 -17.15 -1.00 -9.02
N ARG A 176 -16.42 -0.56 -10.05
CA ARG A 176 -15.69 -1.47 -10.96
C ARG A 176 -14.62 -2.27 -10.21
N ALA A 177 -13.82 -1.59 -9.38
CA ALA A 177 -12.79 -2.22 -8.57
C ALA A 177 -13.40 -3.26 -7.61
N ARG A 178 -14.51 -2.93 -6.94
CA ARG A 178 -15.23 -3.85 -6.05
C ARG A 178 -15.73 -5.08 -6.78
N ILE A 179 -16.37 -4.92 -7.94
CA ILE A 179 -16.88 -6.05 -8.73
C ILE A 179 -15.74 -6.98 -9.13
N LEU A 180 -14.61 -6.43 -9.61
CA LEU A 180 -13.46 -7.25 -9.98
C LEU A 180 -12.84 -7.96 -8.78
N MET A 181 -12.70 -7.26 -7.65
CA MET A 181 -12.21 -7.83 -6.39
C MET A 181 -13.11 -8.98 -5.90
N GLN A 182 -14.43 -8.84 -5.97
CA GLN A 182 -15.36 -9.92 -5.60
C GLN A 182 -15.19 -11.13 -6.53
N LYS A 183 -14.99 -10.92 -7.84
CA LYS A 183 -14.67 -12.02 -8.78
C LYS A 183 -13.36 -12.74 -8.43
N VAL A 184 -12.34 -12.02 -7.95
CA VAL A 184 -11.10 -12.63 -7.45
C VAL A 184 -11.39 -13.56 -6.27
N TRP A 185 -12.28 -13.15 -5.36
CA TRP A 185 -12.67 -13.96 -4.20
C TRP A 185 -13.46 -15.20 -4.59
N GLU A 186 -14.36 -15.09 -5.56
CA GLU A 186 -15.20 -16.18 -6.06
C GLU A 186 -14.38 -17.22 -6.84
N THR A 187 -13.51 -16.75 -7.74
CA THR A 187 -12.77 -17.63 -8.66
C THR A 187 -11.45 -18.13 -8.07
N GLY A 188 -10.88 -17.41 -7.11
CA GLY A 188 -9.52 -17.63 -6.63
C GLY A 188 -8.43 -17.23 -7.65
N SER A 189 -8.80 -16.74 -8.83
CA SER A 189 -7.86 -16.33 -9.88
C SER A 189 -7.23 -14.97 -9.59
N SER A 190 -6.09 -14.66 -10.21
CA SER A 190 -5.51 -13.33 -10.15
C SER A 190 -6.39 -12.30 -10.87
N TRP A 191 -6.45 -11.06 -10.39
CA TRP A 191 -7.32 -10.04 -11.01
C TRP A 191 -6.92 -9.73 -12.46
N GLU A 192 -5.63 -9.85 -12.81
CA GLU A 192 -5.12 -9.62 -14.16
C GLU A 192 -5.65 -10.63 -15.19
N SER A 193 -5.95 -11.86 -14.75
CA SER A 193 -6.56 -12.86 -15.64
C SER A 193 -8.07 -12.68 -15.80
N LEU A 194 -8.68 -11.83 -14.97
CA LEU A 194 -10.12 -11.57 -14.96
C LEU A 194 -10.49 -10.28 -15.71
N ILE A 195 -9.49 -9.48 -16.08
CA ILE A 195 -9.69 -8.21 -16.77
C ILE A 195 -9.65 -8.42 -18.28
N ASN A 196 -10.71 -8.00 -18.98
CA ASN A 196 -10.81 -8.11 -20.44
C ASN A 196 -10.33 -6.82 -21.12
N GLY A 197 -9.18 -6.29 -20.69
CA GLY A 197 -8.57 -5.08 -21.28
C GLY A 197 -9.12 -3.73 -20.80
N GLU A 198 -9.99 -3.70 -19.78
CA GLU A 198 -10.41 -2.45 -19.13
C GLU A 198 -9.36 -1.96 -18.13
N PHE A 199 -9.12 -0.65 -18.04
CA PHE A 199 -8.21 -0.05 -17.05
C PHE A 199 -9.02 0.41 -15.83
N ILE A 200 -8.49 0.18 -14.62
CA ILE A 200 -9.19 0.48 -13.34
C ILE A 200 -8.94 1.93 -12.88
N GLY A 201 -8.08 2.69 -13.56
CA GLY A 201 -7.81 4.11 -13.28
C GLY A 201 -8.72 5.05 -14.06
#